data_AF-A0A7S4FM71-F1
#
_entry.id   AF-A0A7S4FM71-F1
#
_cell.length_a   1.000
_cell.length_b   1.000
_cell.length_c   1.000
_cell.angle_alpha   90.00
_cell.angle_beta   90.00
_cell.angle_gamma   90.00
#
_symmetry.space_group_name_H-M   'P 1'
#
loop_
_entity.id
_entity.type
_entity.pdbx_description
1 polymer ?
#
loop_
_entity_poly.entity_id
_entity_poly.type
_entity_poly.pdbx_seq_one_letter_code
_entity_poly.pdbx_strand_id
1 'polypeptide(L)'
;FSQLADEFGVAADAEDRDLRILEEETNRIDEGLMRKLCDAGAVWLRDKESAEKFLEELKANVRYVLKETAKEEKVGGNNANAQEMVRDKGRQGWSLDDFWKQREAKAAHLSKAEVAALRLYTSSTFRMINGPLRAKCETHPLAGTTMLISEALKKLRALHMHTKNFKTMYLWRGMRDRTVSEEFMVKGGTELACMSTSSDLRVVASYAK
;
A
#
# COMPACT_ATOMS: atom_id res chain seq x y z
N PHE A 1 32.51 -3.32 -1.74
CA PHE A 1 31.44 -2.65 -2.51
C PHE A 1 30.63 -1.65 -1.67
N SER A 2 30.32 -1.89 -0.38
CA SER A 2 29.61 -0.87 0.43
C SER A 2 30.48 0.34 0.81
N GLN A 3 31.78 0.14 1.10
CA GLN A 3 32.67 1.25 1.49
C GLN A 3 32.99 2.26 0.37
N LEU A 4 32.86 1.87 -0.91
CA LEU A 4 33.12 2.74 -2.06
C LEU A 4 31.88 3.56 -2.50
N ALA A 5 30.68 3.21 -2.05
CA ALA A 5 29.45 3.93 -2.39
C ALA A 5 29.24 5.17 -1.49
N ASP A 6 29.73 5.11 -0.26
CA ASP A 6 29.64 6.20 0.71
C ASP A 6 30.60 7.36 0.38
N GLU A 7 31.76 7.10 -0.23
CA GLU A 7 32.77 8.11 -0.59
C GLU A 7 32.39 9.02 -1.77
N PHE A 8 31.45 8.62 -2.62
CA PHE A 8 31.05 9.38 -3.81
C PHE A 8 29.64 10.00 -3.72
N GLY A 9 28.95 9.91 -2.58
CA GLY A 9 27.59 10.46 -2.41
C GLY A 9 26.49 9.80 -3.27
N VAL A 10 26.84 8.80 -4.09
CA VAL A 10 25.95 8.15 -5.06
C VAL A 10 24.80 7.40 -4.38
N ALA A 11 25.04 6.86 -3.17
CA ALA A 11 24.01 6.14 -2.42
C ALA A 11 22.90 7.07 -1.88
N ALA A 12 23.26 8.25 -1.37
CA ALA A 12 22.30 9.24 -0.87
C ALA A 12 21.46 9.83 -2.02
N ASP A 13 22.08 10.13 -3.16
CA ASP A 13 21.38 10.63 -4.35
C ASP A 13 20.43 9.59 -4.98
N ALA A 14 20.78 8.30 -4.91
CA ALA A 14 19.91 7.21 -5.38
C ALA A 14 18.72 6.96 -4.42
N GLU A 15 18.96 6.99 -3.11
CA GLU A 15 17.89 6.83 -2.10
C GLU A 15 16.84 7.95 -2.19
N ASP A 16 17.28 9.20 -2.39
CA ASP A 16 16.38 10.34 -2.56
C ASP A 16 15.66 10.29 -3.93
N ARG A 17 16.33 9.79 -4.98
CA ARG A 17 15.72 9.59 -6.30
C ARG A 17 14.56 8.60 -6.27
N ASP A 18 14.70 7.47 -5.59
CA ASP A 18 13.63 6.46 -5.53
C ASP A 18 12.41 6.96 -4.72
N LEU A 19 12.63 7.82 -3.73
CA LEU A 19 11.55 8.46 -2.99
C LEU A 19 10.77 9.45 -3.84
N ARG A 20 11.44 10.17 -4.76
CA ARG A 20 10.79 11.12 -5.68
C ARG A 20 9.77 10.45 -6.59
N ILE A 21 9.90 9.15 -6.88
CA ILE A 21 8.90 8.39 -7.66
C ILE A 21 7.51 8.60 -7.08
N LEU A 22 7.35 8.51 -5.75
CA LEU A 22 6.04 8.62 -5.10
C LEU A 22 5.45 10.03 -5.27
N GLU A 23 6.28 11.06 -5.16
CA GLU A 23 5.85 12.46 -5.35
C GLU A 23 5.55 12.75 -6.82
N GLU A 24 6.42 12.31 -7.74
CA GLU A 24 6.26 12.52 -9.17
C GLU A 24 5.02 11.83 -9.72
N GLU A 25 4.76 10.57 -9.35
CA GLU A 25 3.54 9.87 -9.76
C GLU A 25 2.30 10.60 -9.26
N THR A 26 2.32 11.04 -8.00
CA THR A 26 1.21 11.78 -7.41
C THR A 26 0.95 13.10 -8.12
N ASN A 27 2.01 13.82 -8.49
CA ASN A 27 1.90 15.11 -9.19
C ASN A 27 1.49 14.97 -10.66
N ARG A 28 1.72 13.80 -11.28
CA ARG A 28 1.28 13.51 -12.66
C ARG A 28 -0.20 13.14 -12.75
N ILE A 29 -0.86 12.85 -11.63
CA ILE A 29 -2.29 12.52 -11.62
C ILE A 29 -3.09 13.82 -11.80
N ASP A 30 -3.80 13.89 -12.91
CA ASP A 30 -4.68 14.99 -13.27
C ASP A 30 -6.15 14.52 -13.39
N GLU A 31 -7.06 15.47 -13.64
CA GLU A 31 -8.49 15.20 -13.83
C GLU A 31 -8.75 14.22 -14.99
N GLY A 32 -7.93 14.26 -16.05
CA GLY A 32 -8.06 13.40 -17.22
C GLY A 32 -7.75 11.93 -16.90
N LEU A 33 -6.68 11.69 -16.15
CA LEU A 33 -6.32 10.35 -15.67
C LEU A 33 -7.36 9.81 -14.70
N MET A 34 -7.86 10.64 -13.79
CA MET A 34 -8.92 10.24 -12.87
C MET A 34 -10.21 9.85 -13.62
N ARG A 35 -10.58 10.60 -14.66
CA ARG A 35 -11.73 10.25 -15.52
C ARG A 35 -11.55 8.91 -16.22
N LYS A 36 -10.36 8.64 -16.77
CA LYS A 36 -10.04 7.34 -17.37
C LYS A 36 -10.19 6.19 -16.38
N LEU A 37 -9.82 6.40 -15.11
CA LEU A 37 -10.01 5.40 -14.07
C LEU A 37 -11.50 5.17 -13.77
N CYS A 38 -12.31 6.24 -13.72
CA CYS A 38 -13.77 6.11 -13.60
C CYS A 38 -14.35 5.27 -14.74
N ASP A 39 -13.98 5.60 -15.98
CA ASP A 39 -14.44 4.92 -17.18
C ASP A 39 -14.01 3.44 -17.21
N ALA A 40 -12.83 3.13 -16.65
CA ALA A 40 -12.34 1.76 -16.49
C ALA A 40 -13.02 0.99 -15.34
N GLY A 41 -14.03 1.55 -14.67
CA GLY A 41 -14.80 0.87 -13.64
C GLY A 41 -14.24 1.03 -12.23
N ALA A 42 -13.49 2.10 -11.94
CA ALA A 42 -13.13 2.48 -10.58
C ALA A 42 -14.37 2.96 -9.78
N VAL A 43 -15.18 2.02 -9.29
CA VAL A 43 -16.49 2.27 -8.64
C VAL A 43 -16.44 3.24 -7.44
N TRP A 44 -15.27 3.48 -6.85
CA TRP A 44 -15.10 4.48 -5.77
C TRP A 44 -14.95 5.92 -6.27
N LEU A 45 -14.76 6.15 -7.56
CA LEU A 45 -14.74 7.46 -8.19
C LEU A 45 -16.08 7.71 -8.87
N ARG A 46 -17.07 8.16 -8.09
CA ARG A 46 -18.47 8.30 -8.54
C ARG A 46 -18.72 9.55 -9.36
N ASP A 47 -17.99 10.61 -9.06
CA ASP A 47 -18.14 11.95 -9.63
C ASP A 47 -16.81 12.72 -9.52
N LYS A 48 -16.78 13.92 -10.10
CA LYS A 48 -15.62 14.82 -10.10
C LYS A 48 -15.19 15.20 -8.68
N GLU A 49 -16.15 15.54 -7.82
CA GLU A 49 -15.88 15.95 -6.43
C GLU A 49 -15.21 14.82 -5.63
N SER A 50 -15.70 13.59 -5.79
CA SER A 50 -15.09 12.39 -5.21
C SER A 50 -13.67 12.18 -5.71
N ALA A 51 -13.41 12.40 -7.01
CA ALA A 51 -12.08 12.26 -7.58
C ALA A 51 -11.10 13.31 -7.05
N GLU A 52 -11.51 14.58 -6.95
CA GLU A 52 -10.71 15.65 -6.38
C GLU A 52 -10.38 15.37 -4.91
N LYS A 53 -11.38 14.97 -4.12
CA LYS A 53 -11.18 14.58 -2.72
C LYS A 53 -10.19 13.43 -2.60
N PHE A 54 -10.29 12.41 -3.44
CA PHE A 54 -9.35 11.28 -3.45
C PHE A 54 -7.92 11.72 -3.80
N LEU A 55 -7.75 12.63 -4.76
CA LEU A 55 -6.44 13.17 -5.12
C LEU A 55 -5.83 13.96 -3.97
N GLU A 56 -6.63 14.76 -3.27
CA GLU A 56 -6.17 15.49 -2.08
C GLU A 56 -5.81 14.54 -0.93
N GLU A 57 -6.59 13.48 -0.71
CA GLU A 57 -6.25 12.42 0.24
C GLU A 57 -4.93 11.71 -0.13
N LEU A 58 -4.73 11.39 -1.42
CA LEU A 58 -3.48 10.80 -1.91
C LEU A 58 -2.28 11.71 -1.61
N LYS A 59 -2.37 13.00 -1.99
CA LYS A 59 -1.31 13.99 -1.74
C LYS A 59 -1.04 14.14 -0.24
N ALA A 60 -2.08 14.14 0.58
CA ALA A 60 -1.95 14.19 2.04
C ALA A 60 -1.23 12.95 2.58
N ASN A 61 -1.58 11.76 2.12
CA ASN A 61 -0.92 10.51 2.53
C ASN A 61 0.55 10.48 2.10
N VAL A 62 0.87 10.92 0.87
CA VAL A 62 2.26 11.00 0.37
C VAL A 62 3.09 11.98 1.20
N ARG A 63 2.55 13.17 1.46
CA ARG A 63 3.19 14.15 2.35
C ARG A 63 3.41 13.59 3.76
N TYR A 64 2.38 12.97 4.34
CA TYR A 64 2.45 12.38 5.67
C TYR A 64 3.52 11.29 5.75
N VAL A 65 3.56 10.38 4.78
CA VAL A 65 4.51 9.26 4.77
C VAL A 65 5.95 9.73 4.58
N LEU A 66 6.17 10.72 3.71
CA LEU A 66 7.51 11.16 3.32
C LEU A 66 8.11 12.22 4.24
N LYS A 67 7.28 13.14 4.76
CA LYS A 67 7.76 14.39 5.38
C LYS A 67 7.36 14.55 6.84
N GLU A 68 6.27 13.91 7.27
CA GLU A 68 5.79 14.04 8.64
C GLU A 68 6.27 12.89 9.52
N THR A 69 6.27 13.15 10.83
CA THR A 69 6.42 12.10 11.83
C THR A 69 5.09 11.41 12.09
N ALA A 70 5.17 10.14 12.44
CA ALA A 70 4.03 9.32 12.76
C ALA A 70 3.24 9.90 13.95
N LYS A 71 1.91 9.93 13.79
CA LYS A 71 0.97 10.42 14.78
C LYS A 71 0.02 9.30 15.17
N GLU A 72 0.00 8.99 16.46
CA GLU A 72 -1.02 8.14 17.06
C GLU A 72 -2.35 8.89 17.06
N GLU A 73 -3.18 8.52 16.09
CA GLU A 73 -4.43 9.20 15.85
C GLU A 73 -5.51 8.18 15.54
N LYS A 74 -6.70 8.45 16.06
CA LYS A 74 -7.90 7.72 15.66
C LYS A 74 -8.28 8.14 14.26
N VAL A 75 -8.15 7.22 13.32
CA VAL A 75 -8.59 7.41 11.94
C VAL A 75 -9.77 6.49 11.66
N GLY A 76 -10.66 6.96 10.77
CA GLY A 76 -11.78 6.14 10.30
C GLY A 76 -11.27 4.88 9.60
N GLY A 77 -11.66 3.72 10.09
CA GLY A 77 -11.24 2.46 9.51
C GLY A 77 -11.85 2.21 8.14
N ASN A 78 -11.13 1.49 7.30
CA ASN A 78 -11.58 1.09 5.95
C ASN A 78 -12.55 -0.10 6.00
N ASN A 79 -13.07 -0.44 7.18
CA ASN A 79 -13.88 -1.62 7.44
C ASN A 79 -15.38 -1.30 7.34
N ALA A 80 -16.23 -2.31 7.48
CA ALA A 80 -17.66 -2.18 7.23
C ALA A 80 -18.36 -1.12 8.11
N ASN A 81 -17.89 -0.94 9.34
CA ASN A 81 -18.51 -0.05 10.33
C ASN A 81 -17.78 1.30 10.47
N ALA A 82 -16.80 1.58 9.61
CA ALA A 82 -15.89 2.71 9.76
C ALA A 82 -15.29 2.82 11.18
N GLN A 83 -15.04 1.67 11.81
CA GLN A 83 -14.59 1.63 13.20
C GLN A 83 -13.28 2.38 13.35
N GLU A 84 -13.18 3.22 14.38
CA GLU A 84 -11.95 3.94 14.69
C GLU A 84 -10.79 2.96 14.88
N MET A 85 -9.72 3.17 14.12
CA MET A 85 -8.45 2.47 14.30
C MET A 85 -7.38 3.48 14.70
N VAL A 86 -6.45 3.06 15.54
CA VAL A 86 -5.32 3.90 15.93
C VAL A 86 -4.21 3.70 14.90
N ARG A 87 -4.01 4.71 14.04
CA ARG A 87 -2.86 4.76 13.14
C ARG A 87 -1.58 4.86 13.95
N ASP A 88 -0.51 4.20 13.49
CA ASP A 88 0.84 4.29 14.07
C ASP A 88 0.93 4.03 15.59
N LYS A 89 0.03 3.22 16.16
CA LYS A 89 0.03 2.84 17.58
C LYS A 89 1.41 2.35 18.06
N GLY A 90 1.91 2.96 19.13
CA GLY A 90 3.23 2.73 19.71
C GLY A 90 4.40 3.39 18.96
N ARG A 91 4.13 4.26 17.98
CA ARG A 91 5.15 4.83 17.08
C ARG A 91 5.03 6.35 16.94
N GLN A 92 4.42 7.02 17.91
CA GLN A 92 4.37 8.49 17.96
C GLN A 92 5.77 9.09 17.75
N GLY A 93 5.88 10.06 16.84
CA GLY A 93 7.11 10.78 16.55
C GLY A 93 8.07 10.08 15.58
N TRP A 94 7.77 8.86 15.11
CA TRP A 94 8.66 8.15 14.18
C TRP A 94 8.67 8.78 12.79
N SER A 95 9.85 9.10 12.29
CA SER A 95 10.08 9.48 10.91
C SER A 95 10.08 8.26 9.99
N LEU A 96 10.03 8.49 8.66
CA LEU A 96 10.22 7.43 7.68
C LEU A 96 11.54 6.67 7.88
N ASP A 97 12.60 7.37 8.32
CA ASP A 97 13.89 6.77 8.65
C ASP A 97 13.78 5.78 9.81
N ASP A 98 12.98 6.08 10.82
CA ASP A 98 12.79 5.19 11.97
C ASP A 98 12.05 3.91 11.58
N PHE A 99 11.07 4.01 10.67
CA PHE A 99 10.43 2.84 10.06
C PHE A 99 11.41 2.02 9.21
N TRP A 100 12.27 2.69 8.43
CA TRP A 100 13.27 2.02 7.61
C TRP A 100 14.41 1.38 8.40
N LYS A 101 14.72 1.92 9.59
CA LYS A 101 15.69 1.35 10.53
C LYS A 101 15.15 0.16 11.33
N GLN A 102 13.88 -0.21 11.18
CA GLN A 102 13.34 -1.39 11.84
C GLN A 102 14.09 -2.65 11.43
N ARG A 103 14.23 -3.57 12.39
CA ARG A 103 14.97 -4.83 12.23
C ARG A 103 14.49 -5.60 11.00
N GLU A 104 13.17 -5.67 10.80
CA GLU A 104 12.55 -6.39 9.69
C GLU A 104 12.88 -5.75 8.34
N ALA A 105 12.87 -4.42 8.25
CA ALA A 105 13.23 -3.68 7.03
C ALA A 105 14.72 -3.85 6.70
N LYS A 106 15.60 -3.77 7.71
CA LYS A 106 17.04 -4.00 7.55
C LYS A 106 17.36 -5.43 7.17
N ALA A 107 16.74 -6.41 7.83
CA ALA A 107 16.95 -7.82 7.53
C ALA A 107 16.51 -8.19 6.10
N ALA A 108 15.44 -7.56 5.60
CA ALA A 108 14.95 -7.77 4.24
C ALA A 108 15.66 -6.91 3.19
N HIS A 109 16.61 -6.05 3.59
CA HIS A 109 17.27 -5.08 2.71
C HIS A 109 16.26 -4.21 1.93
N LEU A 110 15.24 -3.73 2.62
CA LEU A 110 14.29 -2.80 2.03
C LEU A 110 14.95 -1.44 1.80
N SER A 111 14.66 -0.82 0.66
CA SER A 111 14.96 0.60 0.44
C SER A 111 13.98 1.47 1.23
N LYS A 112 14.34 2.74 1.44
CA LYS A 112 13.46 3.71 2.10
C LYS A 112 12.18 3.94 1.29
N ALA A 113 12.27 3.94 -0.05
CA ALA A 113 11.12 4.05 -0.95
C ALA A 113 10.18 2.84 -0.87
N GLU A 114 10.70 1.63 -0.72
CA GLU A 114 9.89 0.41 -0.49
C GLU A 114 9.12 0.50 0.83
N VAL A 115 9.76 0.98 1.90
CA VAL A 115 9.10 1.22 3.20
C VAL A 115 8.01 2.29 3.05
N ALA A 116 8.29 3.39 2.35
CA ALA A 116 7.30 4.43 2.08
C ALA A 116 6.10 3.89 1.29
N ALA A 117 6.34 3.10 0.24
CA ALA A 117 5.28 2.51 -0.58
C ALA A 117 4.41 1.52 0.21
N LEU A 118 5.00 0.70 1.10
CA LEU A 118 4.26 -0.17 2.02
C LEU A 118 3.40 0.65 3.00
N ARG A 119 3.95 1.73 3.57
CA ARG A 119 3.17 2.63 4.45
C ARG A 119 1.99 3.25 3.71
N LEU A 120 2.21 3.73 2.48
CA LEU A 120 1.13 4.23 1.62
C LEU A 120 0.05 3.18 1.36
N TYR A 121 0.44 1.93 1.08
CA TYR A 121 -0.52 0.84 0.85
C TYR A 121 -1.41 0.56 2.07
N THR A 122 -0.94 0.86 3.29
CA THR A 122 -1.74 0.68 4.51
C THR A 122 -2.63 1.87 4.87
N SER A 123 -2.55 2.96 4.11
CA SER A 123 -3.43 4.14 4.22
C SER A 123 -4.66 4.02 3.32
N SER A 124 -5.47 5.08 3.19
CA SER A 124 -6.59 5.11 2.22
C SER A 124 -6.13 5.00 0.75
N THR A 125 -4.84 5.26 0.46
CA THR A 125 -4.24 5.15 -0.88
C THR A 125 -4.33 3.75 -1.49
N PHE A 126 -4.53 2.70 -0.69
CA PHE A 126 -4.71 1.32 -1.18
C PHE A 126 -5.76 1.19 -2.30
N ARG A 127 -6.78 2.07 -2.32
CA ARG A 127 -7.83 2.09 -3.35
C ARG A 127 -7.28 2.47 -4.72
N MET A 128 -6.37 3.45 -4.78
CA MET A 128 -5.71 3.89 -6.03
C MET A 128 -4.63 2.93 -6.52
N ILE A 129 -4.20 2.00 -5.66
CA ILE A 129 -3.27 0.93 -6.03
C ILE A 129 -4.05 -0.30 -6.50
N ASN A 130 -4.96 -0.82 -5.67
CA ASN A 130 -5.68 -2.05 -5.98
C ASN A 130 -6.72 -1.86 -7.09
N GLY A 131 -7.26 -0.66 -7.20
CA GLY A 131 -8.33 -0.36 -8.11
C GLY A 131 -7.97 -0.51 -9.59
N PRO A 132 -6.95 0.22 -10.07
CA PRO A 132 -6.50 0.10 -11.44
C PRO A 132 -5.99 -1.32 -11.79
N LEU A 133 -5.39 -2.03 -10.83
CA LEU A 133 -5.01 -3.45 -11.00
C LEU A 133 -6.22 -4.35 -11.28
N ARG A 134 -7.33 -4.16 -10.55
CA ARG A 134 -8.57 -4.93 -10.75
C ARG A 134 -9.28 -4.58 -12.06
N ALA A 135 -9.25 -3.29 -12.41
CA ALA A 135 -9.79 -2.77 -13.66
C ALA A 135 -8.92 -3.14 -14.88
N LYS A 136 -7.72 -3.70 -14.66
CA LYS A 136 -6.73 -4.02 -15.71
C LYS A 136 -6.41 -2.79 -16.59
N CYS A 137 -6.30 -1.61 -15.97
CA CYS A 137 -5.91 -0.41 -16.68
C CYS A 137 -4.57 -0.62 -17.38
N GLU A 138 -4.46 -0.23 -18.65
CA GLU A 138 -3.21 -0.34 -19.40
C GLU A 138 -2.09 0.49 -18.76
N THR A 139 -2.42 1.69 -18.30
CA THR A 139 -1.49 2.58 -17.58
C THR A 139 -1.93 2.72 -16.13
N HIS A 140 -1.12 2.19 -15.20
CA HIS A 140 -1.38 2.31 -13.78
C HIS A 140 -0.95 3.72 -13.28
N PRO A 141 -1.80 4.47 -12.56
CA PRO A 141 -1.51 5.85 -12.13
C PRO A 141 -0.35 5.94 -11.13
N LEU A 142 -0.14 4.87 -10.35
CA LEU A 142 0.92 4.73 -9.35
C LEU A 142 1.80 3.51 -9.65
N ALA A 143 2.24 3.35 -10.91
CA ALA A 143 2.97 2.18 -11.40
C ALA A 143 4.27 1.89 -10.61
N GLY A 144 5.11 2.91 -10.42
CA GLY A 144 6.35 2.87 -9.64
C GLY A 144 6.08 2.54 -8.17
N THR A 145 5.10 3.19 -7.55
CA THR A 145 4.67 2.85 -6.18
C THR A 145 4.22 1.39 -6.08
N THR A 146 3.47 0.90 -7.06
CA THR A 146 2.98 -0.49 -7.11
C THR A 146 4.12 -1.49 -7.31
N MET A 147 5.10 -1.14 -8.15
CA MET A 147 6.31 -1.91 -8.36
C MET A 147 7.14 -2.00 -7.07
N LEU A 148 7.33 -0.88 -6.36
CA LEU A 148 8.02 -0.84 -5.07
C LEU A 148 7.33 -1.74 -4.03
N ILE A 149 5.99 -1.75 -3.97
CA ILE A 149 5.24 -2.67 -3.10
C ILE A 149 5.54 -4.13 -3.48
N SER A 150 5.50 -4.46 -4.78
CA SER A 150 5.78 -5.82 -5.27
C SER A 150 7.19 -6.30 -4.89
N GLU A 151 8.20 -5.45 -5.09
CA GLU A 151 9.59 -5.75 -4.73
C GLU A 151 9.78 -5.88 -3.22
N ALA A 152 9.20 -4.96 -2.44
CA ALA A 152 9.25 -5.02 -0.98
C ALA A 152 8.64 -6.32 -0.44
N LEU A 153 7.50 -6.75 -0.98
CA LEU A 153 6.86 -8.01 -0.60
C LEU A 153 7.69 -9.24 -1.00
N LYS A 154 8.39 -9.22 -2.15
CA LYS A 154 9.34 -10.29 -2.52
C LYS A 154 10.49 -10.39 -1.51
N LYS A 155 11.11 -9.26 -1.15
CA LYS A 155 12.19 -9.20 -0.16
C LYS A 155 11.76 -9.67 1.23
N LEU A 156 10.60 -9.23 1.70
CA LEU A 156 10.03 -9.66 2.98
C LEU A 156 9.73 -11.16 3.03
N ARG A 157 9.32 -11.77 1.91
CA ARG A 157 9.13 -13.23 1.83
C ARG A 157 10.43 -14.00 2.02
N ALA A 158 11.55 -13.47 1.51
CA ALA A 158 12.86 -14.12 1.61
C ALA A 158 13.32 -14.30 3.07
N LEU A 159 12.92 -13.41 3.99
CA LEU A 159 13.25 -13.52 5.42
C LEU A 159 12.90 -14.87 6.05
N HIS A 160 11.81 -15.49 5.59
CA HIS A 160 11.29 -16.72 6.17
C HIS A 160 11.76 -17.98 5.42
N MET A 161 12.48 -17.84 4.30
CA MET A 161 12.91 -18.95 3.45
C MET A 161 14.11 -19.72 4.03
N HIS A 162 14.84 -19.16 4.99
CA HIS A 162 16.00 -19.80 5.61
C HIS A 162 15.63 -20.84 6.68
N THR A 163 14.34 -20.93 7.04
CA THR A 163 13.86 -21.94 7.98
C THR A 163 13.29 -23.13 7.21
N LYS A 164 13.78 -24.34 7.47
CA LYS A 164 13.22 -25.59 6.89
C LYS A 164 11.81 -25.92 7.41
N ASN A 165 11.27 -25.10 8.31
CA ASN A 165 10.01 -25.30 9.00
C ASN A 165 8.94 -24.36 8.42
N PHE A 166 8.59 -24.55 7.14
CA PHE A 166 7.40 -23.91 6.60
C PHE A 166 6.18 -24.35 7.41
N LYS A 167 5.57 -23.41 8.13
CA LYS A 167 4.34 -23.66 8.88
C LYS A 167 3.15 -23.22 8.05
N THR A 168 2.17 -24.11 7.92
CA THR A 168 0.86 -23.72 7.37
C THR A 168 0.25 -22.65 8.27
N MET A 169 -0.15 -21.53 7.66
CA MET A 169 -0.87 -20.46 8.32
C MET A 169 -2.22 -20.28 7.64
N TYR A 170 -3.27 -20.16 8.45
CA TYR A 170 -4.60 -19.82 7.97
C TYR A 170 -4.79 -18.31 8.11
N LEU A 171 -5.04 -17.66 6.98
CA LEU A 171 -5.30 -16.24 6.89
C LEU A 171 -6.69 -16.04 6.29
N TRP A 172 -7.43 -15.09 6.84
CA TRP A 172 -8.81 -14.81 6.48
C TRP A 172 -8.92 -13.40 5.92
N ARG A 173 -9.90 -13.19 5.02
CA ARG A 173 -10.23 -11.87 4.46
C ARG A 173 -11.72 -11.61 4.61
N GLY A 174 -12.06 -10.47 5.22
CA GLY A 174 -13.44 -10.02 5.30
C GLY A 174 -13.82 -9.28 4.03
N MET A 175 -15.02 -9.55 3.51
CA MET A 175 -15.58 -8.86 2.35
C MET A 175 -17.04 -8.51 2.64
N ARG A 176 -17.37 -7.24 2.52
CA ARG A 176 -18.73 -6.70 2.64
C ARG A 176 -19.39 -6.59 1.25
N ASP A 177 -20.72 -6.70 1.20
CA ASP A 177 -21.55 -6.48 0.01
C ASP A 177 -21.13 -7.33 -1.20
N ARG A 178 -20.83 -8.61 -0.94
CA ARG A 178 -20.48 -9.59 -1.97
C ARG A 178 -21.31 -10.86 -1.81
N THR A 179 -22.07 -11.18 -2.86
CA THR A 179 -22.59 -12.51 -3.11
C THR A 179 -21.62 -13.26 -4.01
N VAL A 180 -21.30 -14.49 -3.64
CA VAL A 180 -20.46 -15.36 -4.47
C VAL A 180 -21.38 -16.07 -5.46
N SER A 181 -21.13 -15.91 -6.76
CA SER A 181 -21.89 -16.62 -7.78
C SER A 181 -21.54 -18.11 -7.78
N GLU A 182 -22.49 -18.95 -8.18
CA GLU A 182 -22.24 -20.38 -8.36
C GLU A 182 -21.10 -20.63 -9.37
N GLU A 183 -21.04 -19.83 -10.43
CA GLU A 183 -19.94 -19.88 -11.39
C GLU A 183 -18.58 -19.62 -10.73
N PHE A 184 -18.47 -18.64 -9.82
CA PHE A 184 -17.23 -18.40 -9.09
C PHE A 184 -16.90 -19.55 -8.13
N MET A 185 -17.88 -20.19 -7.51
CA MET A 185 -17.65 -21.36 -6.66
C MET A 185 -17.11 -22.56 -7.45
N VAL A 186 -17.53 -22.70 -8.72
CA VAL A 186 -17.11 -23.81 -9.59
C VAL A 186 -15.79 -23.52 -10.30
N LYS A 187 -15.64 -22.33 -10.89
CA LYS A 187 -14.49 -21.97 -11.75
C LYS A 187 -13.40 -21.20 -11.02
N GLY A 188 -13.71 -20.60 -9.87
CA GLY A 188 -12.83 -19.68 -9.17
C GLY A 188 -12.60 -18.36 -9.92
N GLY A 189 -11.53 -17.67 -9.53
CA GLY A 189 -11.07 -16.44 -10.17
C GLY A 189 -9.72 -15.99 -9.59
N THR A 190 -9.17 -14.92 -10.16
CA THR A 190 -7.86 -14.39 -9.76
C THR A 190 -8.01 -12.98 -9.21
N GLU A 191 -7.52 -12.74 -7.98
CA GLU A 191 -7.33 -11.37 -7.46
C GLU A 191 -6.02 -10.82 -8.03
N LEU A 192 -6.13 -9.74 -8.83
CA LEU A 192 -4.99 -9.09 -9.47
C LEU A 192 -4.34 -8.03 -8.57
N ALA A 193 -5.07 -7.55 -7.57
CA ALA A 193 -4.58 -6.57 -6.63
C ALA A 193 -3.88 -7.22 -5.43
N CYS A 194 -3.21 -6.40 -4.62
CA CYS A 194 -2.67 -6.88 -3.36
C CYS A 194 -3.83 -7.30 -2.42
N MET A 195 -3.70 -8.46 -1.78
CA MET A 195 -4.70 -9.03 -0.90
C MET A 195 -4.31 -8.82 0.56
N SER A 196 -5.04 -7.94 1.26
CA SER A 196 -4.93 -7.82 2.72
C SER A 196 -5.68 -8.96 3.41
N THR A 197 -5.05 -9.57 4.41
CA THR A 197 -5.58 -10.69 5.19
C THR A 197 -5.19 -10.54 6.66
N SER A 198 -5.89 -11.26 7.55
CA SER A 198 -5.54 -11.33 8.97
C SER A 198 -5.77 -12.74 9.51
N SER A 199 -4.96 -13.15 10.47
CA SER A 199 -5.20 -14.35 11.27
C SER A 199 -6.19 -14.11 12.43
N ASP A 200 -6.49 -12.85 12.76
CA ASP A 200 -7.47 -12.50 13.79
C ASP A 200 -8.88 -12.39 13.19
N LEU A 201 -9.73 -13.38 13.49
CA LEU A 201 -11.11 -13.43 13.01
C LEU A 201 -11.94 -12.22 13.44
N ARG A 202 -11.62 -11.54 14.53
CA ARG A 202 -12.33 -10.32 14.97
C ARG A 202 -12.04 -9.16 14.03
N VAL A 203 -10.79 -9.03 13.59
CA VAL A 203 -10.40 -8.06 12.56
C VAL A 203 -11.16 -8.38 11.28
N VAL A 204 -11.13 -9.63 10.83
CA VAL A 204 -11.83 -10.08 9.62
C VAL A 204 -13.33 -9.83 9.66
N ALA A 205 -14.00 -10.17 10.77
CA ALA A 205 -15.42 -9.93 10.95
C ALA A 205 -15.77 -8.44 10.83
N SER A 206 -14.89 -7.52 11.26
CA SER A 206 -15.11 -6.08 11.11
C SER A 206 -15.14 -5.61 9.65
N TYR A 207 -14.51 -6.35 8.72
CA TYR A 207 -14.52 -6.06 7.28
C TYR A 207 -15.60 -6.83 6.50
N ALA A 208 -16.26 -7.82 7.12
CA ALA A 208 -17.25 -8.70 6.47
C ALA A 208 -18.71 -8.36 6.78
N LYS A 209 -18.93 -7.44 7.73
CA LYS A 209 -20.27 -7.00 8.15
C LYS A 209 -20.95 -6.10 7.12
#